data_AF-A0A1V8V955-F1
#
_entry.id   AF-A0A1V8V955-F1
#
_cell.length_a   1.000
_cell.length_b   1.000
_cell.length_c   1.000
_cell.angle_alpha   90.00
_cell.angle_beta   90.00
_cell.angle_gamma   90.00
#
_symmetry.space_group_name_H-M   'P 1'
#
loop_
_entity.id
_entity.type
_entity.pdbx_description
1 polymer ?
#
loop_
_entity_poly.entity_id
_entity_poly.type
_entity_poly.pdbx_seq_one_letter_code
_entity_poly.pdbx_strand_id
1 'polypeptide(L)'
;MSSLAAQKATVSDFIDYFTNWQLDAVAGLCAPGFVRNQQPSSSLGESEETVEVMLARLQGTSALFTSPVTYGTKNFVHDGEAHKSSFEFVIKDGKQVTRVDEFLDSMALQAFMAKVTAAMAGGEKEA
;
A
#
# COMPACT_ATOMS: atom_id res chain seq x y z
N MET A 1 10.58 21.14 14.53
CA MET A 1 9.81 21.02 13.27
C MET A 1 10.70 20.40 12.21
N SER A 2 10.19 19.41 11.47
CA SER A 2 10.87 18.80 10.31
C SER A 2 10.91 19.74 9.10
N SER A 3 11.91 19.61 8.25
CA SER A 3 11.94 20.29 6.94
C SER A 3 11.08 19.56 5.90
N LEU A 4 10.60 20.29 4.90
CA LEU A 4 9.89 19.73 3.73
C LEU A 4 10.77 18.71 2.97
N ALA A 5 12.08 18.96 2.89
CA ALA A 5 13.03 18.05 2.26
C ALA A 5 13.09 16.69 2.96
N ALA A 6 13.09 16.68 4.30
CA ALA A 6 13.10 15.43 5.08
C ALA A 6 11.81 14.62 4.91
N GLN A 7 10.65 15.29 4.85
CA GLN A 7 9.37 14.64 4.57
C GLN A 7 9.36 14.00 3.17
N LYS A 8 9.83 14.71 2.15
CA LYS A 8 9.94 14.18 0.79
C LYS A 8 10.89 12.98 0.69
N ALA A 9 12.03 13.04 1.40
CA ALA A 9 12.96 11.92 1.46
C ALA A 9 12.30 10.69 2.10
N THR A 10 11.61 10.85 3.23
CA THR A 10 10.89 9.75 3.90
C THR A 10 9.84 9.11 3.00
N VAL A 11 9.06 9.92 2.26
CA VAL A 11 8.06 9.41 1.31
C VAL A 11 8.73 8.66 0.15
N SER A 12 9.85 9.17 -0.36
CA SER A 12 10.61 8.52 -1.43
C SER A 12 11.16 7.18 -0.97
N ASP A 13 11.80 7.14 0.21
CA ASP A 13 12.31 5.91 0.82
C ASP A 13 11.19 4.88 1.03
N PHE A 14 10.03 5.30 1.55
CA PHE A 14 8.88 4.40 1.73
C PHE A 14 8.47 3.75 0.41
N ILE A 15 8.31 4.54 -0.65
CA ILE A 15 7.88 4.07 -1.97
C ILE A 15 8.95 3.17 -2.58
N ASP A 16 10.22 3.54 -2.48
CA ASP A 16 11.31 2.76 -3.03
C ASP A 16 11.41 1.40 -2.33
N TYR A 17 11.34 1.37 -1.01
CA TYR A 17 11.33 0.11 -0.25
C TYR A 17 10.10 -0.73 -0.58
N PHE A 18 8.93 -0.12 -0.67
CA PHE A 18 7.69 -0.82 -1.01
C PHE A 18 7.74 -1.41 -2.43
N THR A 19 8.22 -0.64 -3.41
CA THR A 19 8.36 -1.05 -4.80
C THR A 19 9.38 -2.18 -4.98
N ASN A 20 10.46 -2.14 -4.19
CA ASN A 20 11.51 -3.17 -4.19
C ASN A 20 11.20 -4.34 -3.24
N TRP A 21 9.98 -4.43 -2.69
CA TRP A 21 9.57 -5.51 -1.78
C TRP A 21 10.44 -5.64 -0.51
N GLN A 22 11.05 -4.54 -0.06
CA GLN A 22 11.84 -4.47 1.17
C GLN A 22 10.94 -4.19 2.37
N LEU A 23 10.05 -5.14 2.67
CA LEU A 23 8.96 -4.99 3.63
C LEU A 23 9.42 -4.64 5.05
N ASP A 24 10.58 -5.15 5.48
CA ASP A 24 11.17 -4.81 6.80
C ASP A 24 11.61 -3.33 6.85
N ALA A 25 12.12 -2.79 5.74
CA ALA A 25 12.51 -1.39 5.64
C ALA A 25 11.27 -0.47 5.61
N VAL A 26 10.19 -0.90 4.95
CA VAL A 26 8.87 -0.24 5.02
C VAL A 26 8.38 -0.19 6.47
N ALA A 27 8.44 -1.32 7.19
CA ALA A 27 8.02 -1.41 8.59
C ALA A 27 8.81 -0.43 9.48
N GLY A 28 10.12 -0.31 9.24
CA GLY A 28 10.99 0.61 9.97
C GLY A 28 10.66 2.10 9.80
N LEU A 29 9.95 2.46 8.72
CA LEU A 29 9.48 3.83 8.47
C LEU A 29 8.09 4.10 9.08
N CYS A 30 7.33 3.07 9.47
CA CYS A 30 6.03 3.24 10.11
C CYS A 30 6.19 3.63 11.58
N ALA A 31 5.53 4.70 11.99
CA ALA A 31 5.47 5.10 13.40
C ALA A 31 4.62 4.12 14.23
N PRO A 32 4.83 4.02 15.55
CA PRO A 32 3.89 3.33 16.44
C PRO A 32 2.46 3.89 16.27
N GLY A 33 1.48 3.02 16.08
CA GLY A 33 0.10 3.42 15.79
C GLY A 33 -0.16 3.82 14.33
N PHE A 34 0.73 3.44 13.41
CA PHE A 34 0.53 3.63 11.97
C PHE A 34 -0.81 3.06 11.50
N VAL A 35 -1.47 3.80 10.61
CA VAL A 35 -2.72 3.39 9.95
C VAL A 35 -2.56 3.48 8.44
N ARG A 36 -2.88 2.39 7.74
CA ARG A 36 -3.16 2.40 6.31
C ARG A 36 -4.66 2.38 6.10
N ASN A 37 -5.19 3.30 5.33
CA ASN A 37 -6.61 3.38 4.99
C ASN A 37 -6.80 3.23 3.48
N GLN A 38 -7.57 2.24 3.06
CA GLN A 38 -7.87 2.00 1.64
C GLN A 38 -9.20 2.65 1.24
N GLN A 39 -9.18 3.38 0.14
CA GLN A 39 -10.31 4.14 -0.39
C GLN A 39 -10.55 3.78 -1.87
N PRO A 40 -11.78 3.94 -2.39
CA PRO A 40 -12.96 4.46 -1.71
C PRO A 40 -13.73 3.38 -0.93
N SER A 41 -14.07 3.70 0.32
CA SER A 41 -14.80 2.77 1.22
C SER A 41 -16.16 2.33 0.67
N SER A 42 -16.82 3.16 -0.15
CA SER A 42 -18.11 2.87 -0.78
C SER A 42 -18.11 1.62 -1.67
N SER A 43 -16.94 1.20 -2.18
CA SER A 43 -16.81 0.04 -3.06
C SER A 43 -15.83 -1.02 -2.54
N LEU A 44 -14.89 -0.65 -1.68
CA LEU A 44 -13.92 -1.57 -1.09
C LEU A 44 -14.27 -2.03 0.33
N GLY A 45 -15.28 -1.39 0.95
CA GLY A 45 -15.50 -1.47 2.38
C GLY A 45 -14.56 -0.55 3.15
N GLU A 46 -14.92 -0.21 4.39
CA GLU A 46 -14.01 0.48 5.30
C GLU A 46 -12.85 -0.47 5.64
N SER A 47 -11.62 -0.04 5.35
CA SER A 47 -10.42 -0.85 5.53
C SER A 47 -9.31 0.03 6.09
N GLU A 48 -9.30 0.15 7.42
CA GLU A 48 -8.14 0.65 8.16
C GLU A 48 -7.33 -0.53 8.70
N GLU A 49 -6.03 -0.51 8.44
CA GLU A 49 -5.11 -1.60 8.75
C GLU A 49 -3.89 -1.07 9.50
N THR A 50 -3.40 -1.86 10.46
CA THR A 50 -2.10 -1.61 11.08
C THR A 50 -0.97 -2.02 10.14
N VAL A 51 0.26 -1.66 10.48
CA VAL A 51 1.44 -2.08 9.71
C VAL A 51 1.55 -3.61 9.65
N GLU A 52 1.25 -4.32 10.75
CA GLU A 52 1.34 -5.78 10.81
C GLU A 52 0.35 -6.45 9.85
N VAL A 53 -0.90 -5.95 9.82
CA VAL A 53 -1.94 -6.45 8.91
C VAL A 53 -1.55 -6.17 7.45
N MET A 54 -1.08 -4.96 7.15
CA MET A 54 -0.61 -4.58 5.82
C MET A 54 0.51 -5.53 5.35
N LEU A 55 1.54 -5.75 6.17
CA LEU A 55 2.69 -6.59 5.80
C LEU A 55 2.29 -8.05 5.60
N ALA A 56 1.44 -8.61 6.47
CA ALA A 56 0.94 -9.98 6.33
C ALA A 56 0.17 -10.16 5.00
N ARG A 57 -0.65 -9.18 4.63
CA ARG A 57 -1.37 -9.20 3.33
C ARG A 57 -0.42 -9.10 2.14
N LEU A 58 0.61 -8.26 2.21
CA LEU A 58 1.59 -8.12 1.13
C LEU A 58 2.40 -9.41 0.97
N GLN A 59 2.80 -10.05 2.07
CA GLN A 59 3.46 -11.36 2.04
C GLN A 59 2.56 -12.46 1.45
N GLY A 60 1.27 -12.50 1.80
CA GLY A 60 0.32 -13.42 1.17
C GLY A 60 0.14 -13.13 -0.32
N THR A 61 0.17 -11.85 -0.70
CA THR A 61 0.00 -11.40 -2.08
C THR A 61 1.20 -11.75 -2.95
N SER A 62 2.44 -11.64 -2.45
CA SER A 62 3.63 -12.00 -3.22
C SER A 62 3.64 -13.47 -3.64
N ALA A 63 3.08 -14.35 -2.81
CA ALA A 63 2.93 -15.77 -3.13
C ALA A 63 2.00 -16.04 -4.33
N LEU A 64 1.17 -15.07 -4.74
CA LEU A 64 0.28 -15.18 -5.90
C LEU A 64 0.97 -14.86 -7.23
N PHE A 65 2.16 -14.29 -7.22
CA PHE A 65 2.86 -13.83 -8.43
C PHE A 65 4.13 -14.63 -8.68
N THR A 66 4.33 -15.04 -9.93
CA THR A 66 5.54 -15.76 -10.38
C THR A 66 6.67 -14.83 -10.81
N SER A 67 6.39 -13.53 -10.90
CA SER A 67 7.35 -12.46 -11.19
C SER A 67 7.18 -11.34 -10.17
N PRO A 68 8.25 -10.60 -9.83
CA PRO A 68 8.16 -9.46 -8.92
C PRO A 68 7.08 -8.46 -9.36
N VAL A 69 6.15 -8.14 -8.45
CA VAL A 69 5.16 -7.08 -8.70
C VAL A 69 5.91 -5.76 -8.77
N THR A 70 5.78 -5.05 -9.89
CA THR A 70 6.38 -3.73 -10.05
C THR A 70 5.34 -2.67 -9.71
N TYR A 71 5.64 -1.85 -8.71
CA TYR A 71 4.88 -0.62 -8.45
C TYR A 71 5.47 0.52 -9.27
N GLY A 72 4.62 1.24 -10.00
CA GLY A 72 5.05 2.40 -10.78
C GLY A 72 4.43 3.67 -10.20
N THR A 73 5.25 4.61 -9.73
CA THR A 73 4.78 5.95 -9.36
C THR A 73 4.60 6.81 -10.60
N LYS A 74 3.37 7.27 -10.85
CA LYS A 74 3.08 8.15 -12.00
C LYS A 74 3.08 9.63 -11.67
N ASN A 75 2.66 10.04 -10.46
CA ASN A 75 2.60 11.44 -10.05
C ASN A 75 2.85 11.58 -8.54
N PHE A 76 3.65 12.58 -8.14
CA PHE A 76 3.76 13.04 -6.75
C PHE A 76 3.05 14.37 -6.64
N VAL A 77 1.92 14.40 -5.96
CA VAL A 77 1.20 15.63 -5.67
C VAL A 77 1.19 15.81 -4.14
N HIS A 78 1.78 16.91 -3.66
CA HIS A 78 1.61 17.37 -2.29
C HIS A 78 0.42 18.34 -2.32
N ASP A 79 -0.79 17.80 -2.15
CA ASP A 79 -2.05 18.52 -2.28
C ASP A 79 -3.10 17.86 -1.38
N GLY A 80 -3.88 18.68 -0.68
CA GLY A 80 -4.96 18.24 0.22
C GLY A 80 -6.27 17.89 -0.50
N GLU A 81 -6.34 17.96 -1.84
CA GLU A 81 -7.61 17.80 -2.58
C GLU A 81 -7.58 16.80 -3.77
N ALA A 82 -6.50 16.06 -4.01
CA ALA A 82 -6.38 15.29 -5.26
C ALA A 82 -6.86 13.82 -5.15
N HIS A 83 -8.01 13.51 -5.76
CA HIS A 83 -8.51 12.15 -5.99
C HIS A 83 -8.14 11.63 -7.40
N LYS A 84 -7.11 10.78 -7.49
CA LYS A 84 -6.89 9.74 -8.52
C LYS A 84 -5.59 9.01 -8.17
N SER A 85 -5.72 7.84 -7.54
CA SER A 85 -4.63 7.03 -6.99
C SER A 85 -3.43 7.82 -6.49
N SER A 86 -3.71 8.60 -5.45
CA SER A 86 -2.77 9.35 -4.64
C SER A 86 -2.53 8.55 -3.36
N PHE A 87 -1.27 8.25 -3.05
CA PHE A 87 -0.91 7.91 -1.69
C PHE A 87 -0.77 9.23 -0.93
N GLU A 88 -1.60 9.45 0.08
CA GLU A 88 -1.42 10.58 1.00
C GLU A 88 -0.65 10.11 2.23
N PHE A 89 0.47 10.76 2.53
CA PHE A 89 1.33 10.41 3.66
C PHE A 89 1.28 11.49 4.73
N VAL A 90 0.91 11.09 5.95
CA VAL A 90 1.10 11.94 7.13
C VAL A 90 2.43 11.57 7.78
N ILE A 91 3.35 12.54 7.88
CA ILE A 91 4.71 12.32 8.37
C ILE A 91 4.92 12.98 9.72
N LYS A 92 5.41 12.21 10.70
CA LYS A 92 5.87 12.70 12.00
C LYS A 92 7.37 12.96 11.97
N ASP A 93 7.76 14.17 12.40
CA ASP A 93 9.15 14.62 12.56
C ASP A 93 10.05 14.44 11.32
N GLY A 94 9.46 14.25 10.14
CA GLY A 94 10.19 14.09 8.88
C GLY A 94 10.92 12.78 8.72
N LYS A 95 10.57 11.77 9.51
CA LYS A 95 11.31 10.50 9.57
C LYS A 95 10.41 9.27 9.59
N GLN A 96 9.16 9.43 10.03
CA GLN A 96 8.24 8.31 10.18
C GLN A 96 6.88 8.64 9.56
N VAL A 97 6.30 7.64 8.92
CA VAL A 97 4.95 7.68 8.38
C VAL A 97 3.97 7.28 9.47
N THR A 98 2.98 8.11 9.76
CA THR A 98 1.90 7.80 10.71
C THR A 98 0.62 7.36 10.01
N ARG A 99 0.41 7.78 8.76
CA ARG A 99 -0.77 7.40 8.00
C ARG A 99 -0.48 7.32 6.50
N VAL A 100 -1.07 6.34 5.84
CA VAL A 100 -1.18 6.26 4.39
C VAL A 100 -2.65 6.12 4.00
N ASP A 101 -3.18 7.10 3.28
CA ASP A 101 -4.47 6.94 2.59
C ASP A 101 -4.19 6.54 1.14
N GLU A 102 -4.74 5.39 0.71
CA GLU A 102 -4.50 4.80 -0.60
C GLU A 102 -5.79 4.75 -1.41
N PHE A 103 -5.86 5.53 -2.50
CA PHE A 103 -7.00 5.52 -3.41
C PHE A 103 -6.79 4.49 -4.52
N LEU A 104 -7.59 3.43 -4.51
CA LEU A 104 -7.47 2.30 -5.44
C LEU A 104 -8.54 2.34 -6.53
N ASP A 105 -8.19 1.84 -7.71
CA ASP A 105 -9.20 1.46 -8.72
C ASP A 105 -9.92 0.21 -8.23
N SER A 106 -11.08 0.42 -7.61
CA SER A 106 -11.83 -0.65 -6.97
C SER A 106 -12.38 -1.67 -7.96
N MET A 107 -12.71 -1.27 -9.19
CA MET A 107 -13.17 -2.19 -10.22
C MET A 107 -12.05 -3.12 -10.65
N ALA A 108 -10.84 -2.58 -10.88
CA ALA A 108 -9.68 -3.39 -11.23
C ALA A 108 -9.30 -4.37 -10.10
N LEU A 109 -9.32 -3.90 -8.85
CA LEU A 109 -9.01 -4.74 -7.68
C LEU A 109 -10.03 -5.87 -7.50
N GLN A 110 -11.33 -5.57 -7.55
CA GLN A 110 -12.38 -6.59 -7.42
C GLN A 110 -12.28 -7.64 -8.52
N ALA A 111 -12.04 -7.23 -9.78
CA ALA A 111 -11.85 -8.15 -10.89
C ALA A 111 -10.62 -9.04 -10.73
N PHE A 112 -9.52 -8.51 -10.18
CA PHE A 112 -8.33 -9.29 -9.87
C PHE A 112 -8.61 -10.31 -8.75
N MET A 113 -9.22 -9.88 -7.64
CA MET A 113 -9.55 -10.76 -6.51
C MET A 113 -10.51 -11.88 -6.92
N ALA A 114 -11.49 -11.60 -7.79
CA ALA A 114 -12.38 -12.64 -8.33
C ALA A 114 -11.60 -13.72 -9.09
N LYS A 115 -10.58 -13.34 -9.88
CA LYS A 115 -9.70 -14.29 -10.58
C LYS A 115 -8.86 -15.12 -9.60
N VAL A 116 -8.32 -14.48 -8.57
CA VAL A 116 -7.54 -15.16 -7.52
C VAL A 116 -8.41 -16.20 -6.79
N THR A 117 -9.61 -15.81 -6.36
CA THR A 117 -10.56 -16.72 -5.70
C THR A 117 -10.94 -17.90 -6.59
N ALA A 118 -11.22 -17.65 -7.87
CA ALA A 118 -11.54 -18.72 -8.83
C ALA A 118 -10.36 -19.68 -9.04
N ALA A 119 -9.13 -19.17 -9.12
CA ALA A 119 -7.93 -19.99 -9.25
C ALA A 119 -7.68 -20.85 -8.00
N MET A 120 -7.85 -20.30 -6.80
CA MET A 120 -7.71 -21.05 -5.55
C MET A 120 -8.78 -22.15 -5.43
N ALA A 121 -10.01 -21.90 -5.87
CA ALA A 121 -11.09 -22.91 -5.86
C ALA A 121 -10.92 -23.99 -6.95
N GLY A 122 -10.18 -23.70 -8.03
CA GLY A 122 -9.92 -24.65 -9.11
C GLY A 122 -8.80 -25.66 -8.84
N GLY A 123 -7.91 -25.38 -7.88
CA GLY A 123 -6.76 -26.22 -7.53
C GLY A 123 -7.10 -27.57 -6.89
N GLU A 124 -8.34 -27.80 -6.46
CA GLU A 124 -8.78 -29.09 -5.88
C GLU A 124 -9.11 -30.17 -6.93
N LYS A 125 -9.04 -29.86 -8.24
CA LYS A 125 -9.45 -30.81 -9.30
C LYS A 125 -8.33 -31.53 -10.06
N GLU A 126 -7.07 -31.25 -9.74
CA GLU A 126 -5.93 -32.00 -10.29
C GLU A 126 -5.06 -32.53 -9.14
N ALA A 127 -5.52 -33.62 -8.52
CA ALA A 127 -4.74 -34.50 -7.65
C ALA A 127 -5.12 -35.96 -7.93
#